data_AF-A0A927ALX3-F1
#
_entry.id   AF-A0A927ALX3-F1
#
_cell.length_a   1.000
_cell.length_b   1.000
_cell.length_c   1.000
_cell.angle_alpha   90.00
_cell.angle_beta   90.00
_cell.angle_gamma   90.00
#
_symmetry.space_group_name_H-M   'P 1'
#
loop_
_entity.id
_entity.type
_entity.pdbx_description
1 polymer ?
#
loop_
_entity_poly.entity_id
_entity_poly.type
_entity_poly.pdbx_seq_one_letter_code
_entity_poly.pdbx_strand_id
1 'polypeptide(L)'
;MSPSSAIALYPGSFDPITLGHLDIIERGSRLFDRVIVAVSCNPNKQPLFSTERRVEQIRRCIEKLPNVEVDSFWDLTVEYAQSRNAGVLLRGLRVLSDFEGELQMAHTNKILNGAIETVFLATSNEYSFLSSSVVKEVARFGGPLDRLVPTHVAREVYQCYAKNSPGATPNPTSSDNPPPRPHPAPET
;
A
#
# COMPACT_ATOMS: atom_id res chain seq x y z
N MET A 1 19.51 -13.22 27.60
CA MET A 1 18.04 -13.11 27.46
C MET A 1 17.72 -13.48 26.03
N SER A 2 16.98 -14.56 25.80
CA SER A 2 16.32 -14.76 24.51
C SER A 2 15.48 -13.51 24.24
N PRO A 3 15.45 -12.96 23.02
CA PRO A 3 14.54 -11.85 22.73
C PRO A 3 13.13 -12.31 23.12
N SER A 4 12.42 -11.49 23.88
CA SER A 4 11.01 -11.71 24.19
C SER A 4 10.27 -11.97 22.88
N SER A 5 9.51 -13.07 22.80
CA SER A 5 8.73 -13.40 21.60
C SER A 5 7.88 -12.18 21.20
N ALA A 6 8.28 -11.47 20.15
CA ALA A 6 7.72 -10.16 19.83
C ALA A 6 6.73 -10.29 18.67
N ILE A 7 5.45 -10.12 18.98
CA ILE A 7 4.39 -10.02 17.98
C ILE A 7 4.24 -8.54 17.60
N ALA A 8 4.40 -8.24 16.31
CA ALA A 8 4.18 -6.90 15.76
C ALA A 8 2.85 -6.84 15.01
N LEU A 9 2.08 -5.78 15.26
CA LEU A 9 0.93 -5.41 14.48
C LEU A 9 1.36 -4.35 13.45
N TYR A 10 1.15 -4.60 12.15
CA TYR A 10 1.31 -3.61 11.10
C TYR A 10 -0.07 -3.11 10.63
N PRO A 11 -0.64 -2.08 11.29
CA PRO A 11 -1.96 -1.58 10.94
C PRO A 11 -1.92 -0.70 9.70
N GLY A 12 -2.99 -0.68 8.91
CA GLY A 12 -3.10 0.20 7.76
C GLY A 12 -4.43 0.05 7.02
N SER A 13 -4.77 1.01 6.16
CA SER A 13 -5.94 0.86 5.30
C SER A 13 -5.67 -0.07 4.12
N PHE A 14 -4.44 -0.10 3.59
CA PHE A 14 -4.03 -0.97 2.47
C PHE A 14 -5.03 -0.94 1.29
N ASP A 15 -5.36 0.24 0.80
CA ASP A 15 -6.39 0.45 -0.23
C ASP A 15 -5.84 1.06 -1.54
N PRO A 16 -5.09 0.29 -2.36
CA PRO A 16 -4.70 -1.11 -2.14
C PRO A 16 -3.35 -1.25 -1.40
N ILE A 17 -2.94 -2.49 -1.12
CA ILE A 17 -1.54 -2.79 -0.78
C ILE A 17 -0.59 -2.40 -1.93
N THR A 18 0.63 -1.98 -1.59
CA THR A 18 1.65 -1.46 -2.53
C THR A 18 2.97 -2.18 -2.32
N LEU A 19 3.93 -2.02 -3.23
CA LEU A 19 5.28 -2.57 -3.04
C LEU A 19 5.99 -1.96 -1.82
N GLY A 20 5.70 -0.68 -1.51
CA GLY A 20 6.20 -0.05 -0.28
C GLY A 20 5.66 -0.70 0.99
N HIS A 21 4.38 -1.10 1.01
CA HIS A 21 3.85 -1.87 2.15
C HIS A 21 4.51 -3.24 2.26
N LEU A 22 4.79 -3.90 1.13
CA LEU A 22 5.45 -5.22 1.13
C LEU A 22 6.89 -5.15 1.64
N ASP A 23 7.65 -4.10 1.31
CA ASP A 23 8.98 -3.87 1.88
C ASP A 23 8.95 -3.85 3.42
N ILE A 24 7.97 -3.16 4.00
CA ILE A 24 7.80 -3.09 5.46
C ILE A 24 7.39 -4.45 6.04
N ILE A 25 6.50 -5.18 5.37
CA ILE A 25 6.07 -6.52 5.80
C ILE A 25 7.24 -7.50 5.79
N GLU A 26 8.00 -7.56 4.70
CA GLU A 26 9.15 -8.46 4.53
C GLU A 26 10.29 -8.14 5.50
N ARG A 27 10.51 -6.86 5.80
CA ARG A 27 11.51 -6.46 6.79
C ARG A 27 11.03 -6.71 8.21
N GLY A 28 9.77 -6.43 8.50
CA GLY A 28 9.13 -6.76 9.77
C GLY A 28 9.22 -8.26 10.05
N SER A 29 8.98 -9.12 9.05
CA SER A 29 9.03 -10.57 9.22
C SER A 29 10.43 -11.12 9.57
N ARG A 30 11.49 -10.32 9.37
CA ARG A 30 12.87 -10.66 9.77
C ARG A 30 13.22 -10.15 11.17
N LEU A 31 12.43 -9.21 11.71
CA LEU A 31 12.68 -8.54 12.99
C LEU A 31 11.81 -9.08 14.12
N PHE A 32 10.67 -9.69 13.79
CA PHE A 32 9.66 -10.14 14.75
C PHE A 32 9.32 -11.62 14.54
N ASP A 33 8.98 -12.31 15.63
CA ASP A 33 8.59 -13.73 15.58
C ASP A 33 7.26 -13.92 14.84
N ARG A 34 6.38 -12.93 14.90
CA ARG A 34 5.12 -12.89 14.15
C ARG A 34 4.77 -11.46 13.77
N VAL A 35 4.31 -11.28 12.53
CA VAL A 35 3.76 -10.01 12.04
C VAL A 35 2.30 -10.20 11.65
N ILE A 36 1.44 -9.35 12.19
CA ILE A 36 0.01 -9.33 11.88
C ILE A 36 -0.26 -8.07 11.07
N VAL A 37 -0.48 -8.23 9.77
CA VAL A 37 -0.91 -7.12 8.90
C VAL A 37 -2.39 -6.86 9.15
N ALA A 38 -2.70 -5.74 9.78
CA ALA A 38 -4.04 -5.47 10.30
C ALA A 38 -4.75 -4.42 9.45
N VAL A 39 -5.73 -4.88 8.67
CA VAL A 39 -6.54 -4.04 7.79
C VAL A 39 -7.56 -3.28 8.63
N SER A 40 -7.38 -1.95 8.73
CA SER A 40 -8.32 -1.11 9.44
C SER A 40 -9.61 -0.92 8.65
N CYS A 41 -10.73 -1.01 9.36
CA CYS A 41 -12.06 -0.76 8.83
C CYS A 41 -12.51 0.62 9.33
N ASN A 42 -12.47 1.62 8.47
CA ASN A 42 -12.95 2.96 8.80
C ASN A 42 -14.29 3.20 8.10
N PRO A 43 -15.43 3.21 8.82
CA PRO A 43 -16.75 3.42 8.23
C PRO A 43 -16.92 4.83 7.62
N ASN A 44 -16.09 5.80 8.03
CA ASN A 44 -16.14 7.17 7.52
C ASN A 44 -15.33 7.37 6.23
N LYS A 45 -14.65 6.32 5.73
CA LYS A 45 -13.92 6.36 4.46
C LYS A 45 -14.63 5.49 3.44
N GLN A 46 -14.55 5.90 2.17
CA GLN A 46 -14.97 5.06 1.04
C GLN A 46 -13.72 4.48 0.35
N PRO A 47 -13.25 3.30 0.76
CA PRO A 47 -12.11 2.65 0.11
C PRO A 47 -12.49 2.19 -1.31
N LEU A 48 -11.49 2.06 -2.18
CA LEU A 48 -11.66 1.51 -3.53
C LEU A 48 -12.03 0.02 -3.47
N PHE A 49 -11.53 -0.68 -2.45
CA PHE A 49 -11.77 -2.10 -2.22
C PHE A 49 -12.47 -2.35 -0.88
N SER A 50 -13.37 -3.35 -0.85
CA SER A 50 -13.95 -3.82 0.41
C SER A 50 -12.85 -4.36 1.34
N THR A 51 -13.14 -4.44 2.64
CA THR A 51 -12.21 -5.02 3.63
C THR A 51 -11.77 -6.43 3.24
N GLU A 52 -12.71 -7.28 2.86
CA GLU A 52 -12.46 -8.66 2.47
C GLU A 52 -11.52 -8.72 1.27
N ARG A 53 -11.72 -7.81 0.30
CA ARG A 53 -10.87 -7.74 -0.88
C ARG A 53 -9.45 -7.27 -0.55
N ARG A 54 -9.31 -6.27 0.33
CA ARG A 54 -7.99 -5.80 0.81
C ARG A 54 -7.25 -6.91 1.57
N VAL A 55 -7.93 -7.62 2.46
CA VAL A 55 -7.38 -8.79 3.16
C VAL A 55 -6.91 -9.86 2.18
N GLU A 56 -7.72 -10.17 1.17
CA GLU A 56 -7.37 -11.17 0.15
C GLU A 56 -6.18 -10.75 -0.72
N GLN A 57 -6.10 -9.47 -1.10
CA GLN A 57 -4.93 -8.94 -1.81
C GLN A 57 -3.65 -9.16 -1.02
N ILE A 58 -3.67 -8.85 0.28
CA ILE A 58 -2.54 -9.02 1.19
C ILE A 58 -2.21 -10.50 1.38
N ARG A 59 -3.21 -11.35 1.61
CA ARG A 59 -3.04 -12.80 1.82
C ARG A 59 -2.19 -13.42 0.71
N ARG A 60 -2.48 -13.10 -0.56
CA ARG A 60 -1.72 -13.57 -1.73
C ARG A 60 -0.29 -13.07 -1.77
N CYS A 61 -0.02 -11.87 -1.24
CA CYS A 61 1.32 -11.31 -1.20
C CYS A 61 2.22 -11.99 -0.16
N ILE A 62 1.63 -12.48 0.94
CA ILE A 62 2.38 -12.97 2.10
C ILE A 62 2.48 -14.50 2.17
N GLU A 63 2.00 -15.24 1.16
CA GLU A 63 1.96 -16.72 1.16
C GLU A 63 3.33 -17.37 1.44
N LYS A 64 4.42 -16.69 1.08
CA LYS A 64 5.80 -17.18 1.26
C LYS A 64 6.43 -16.76 2.60
N LEU A 65 5.71 -16.03 3.44
CA LEU A 65 6.17 -15.51 4.71
C LEU A 65 5.46 -16.25 5.86
N PRO A 66 6.03 -17.36 6.38
CA PRO A 66 5.32 -18.28 7.28
C PRO A 66 4.96 -17.67 8.64
N ASN A 67 5.64 -16.58 9.02
CA ASN A 67 5.41 -15.85 10.26
C ASN A 67 4.58 -14.57 10.08
N VAL A 68 3.98 -14.38 8.89
CA VAL A 68 3.13 -13.22 8.60
C VAL A 68 1.70 -13.70 8.40
N GLU A 69 0.76 -13.03 9.03
CA GLU A 69 -0.67 -13.22 8.80
C GLU A 69 -1.35 -11.89 8.48
N VAL A 70 -2.57 -11.98 7.95
CA VAL A 70 -3.42 -10.82 7.70
C VAL A 70 -4.76 -11.03 8.40
N ASP A 71 -5.25 -9.97 9.04
CA ASP A 71 -6.58 -9.91 9.63
C ASP A 71 -7.14 -8.48 9.48
N SER A 72 -8.39 -8.27 9.85
CA SER A 72 -9.05 -6.97 9.83
C SER A 72 -9.68 -6.64 11.17
N PHE A 73 -9.78 -5.36 11.49
CA PHE A 73 -10.34 -4.90 12.76
C PHE A 73 -11.14 -3.61 12.61
N TRP A 74 -12.05 -3.39 13.57
CA TRP A 74 -12.93 -2.21 13.65
C TRP A 74 -12.67 -1.35 14.88
N ASP A 75 -12.01 -1.92 15.90
CA ASP A 75 -11.72 -1.25 17.17
C ASP A 75 -10.54 -0.28 17.08
N LEU A 76 -10.17 0.32 18.22
CA LEU A 76 -8.93 1.06 18.34
C LEU A 76 -7.73 0.14 18.08
N THR A 77 -6.74 0.63 17.34
CA THR A 77 -5.54 -0.13 16.97
C THR A 77 -4.84 -0.75 18.18
N VAL A 78 -4.76 -0.02 19.30
CA VAL A 78 -4.12 -0.50 20.54
C VAL A 78 -4.91 -1.61 21.22
N GLU A 79 -6.25 -1.56 21.18
CA GLU A 79 -7.11 -2.60 21.75
C GLU A 79 -7.00 -3.88 20.91
N TYR A 80 -7.01 -3.72 19.58
CA TYR A 80 -6.81 -4.86 18.70
C TYR A 80 -5.41 -5.47 18.87
N ALA A 81 -4.36 -4.65 18.95
CA ALA A 81 -3.00 -5.12 19.25
C ALA A 81 -2.96 -5.92 20.57
N GLN A 82 -3.56 -5.40 21.65
CA GLN A 82 -3.64 -6.10 22.91
C GLN A 82 -4.39 -7.43 22.82
N SER A 83 -5.52 -7.48 22.09
CA SER A 83 -6.28 -8.73 21.87
C SER A 83 -5.48 -9.82 21.14
N ARG A 84 -4.47 -9.41 20.35
CA ARG A 84 -3.55 -10.30 19.63
C ARG A 84 -2.25 -10.56 20.38
N ASN A 85 -2.11 -10.05 21.61
CA ASN A 85 -0.86 -10.05 22.39
C ASN A 85 0.31 -9.40 21.64
N ALA A 86 0.02 -8.42 20.78
CA ALA A 86 1.03 -7.64 20.08
C ALA A 86 1.54 -6.51 20.98
N GLY A 87 2.85 -6.53 21.27
CA GLY A 87 3.52 -5.49 22.05
C GLY A 87 4.07 -4.34 21.20
N VAL A 88 4.03 -4.48 19.87
CA VAL A 88 4.62 -3.51 18.93
C VAL A 88 3.64 -3.12 17.83
N LEU A 89 3.49 -1.83 17.59
CA LEU A 89 2.93 -1.28 16.36
C LEU A 89 4.06 -0.97 15.39
N LEU A 90 4.13 -1.71 14.29
CA LEU A 90 5.06 -1.46 13.21
C LEU A 90 4.50 -0.36 12.29
N ARG A 91 5.31 0.61 11.90
CA ARG A 91 4.95 1.68 10.96
C ARG A 91 6.07 1.93 9.97
N GLY A 92 5.71 2.30 8.74
CA GLY A 92 6.65 2.73 7.71
C GLY A 92 6.71 4.25 7.63
N LEU A 93 7.92 4.82 7.58
CA LEU A 93 8.16 6.24 7.30
C LEU A 93 8.73 6.38 5.90
N ARG A 94 8.08 7.16 5.03
CA ARG A 94 8.53 7.30 3.64
C ARG A 94 9.34 8.56 3.43
N VAL A 95 8.83 9.66 3.96
CA VAL A 95 9.41 11.00 3.86
C VAL A 95 9.27 11.73 5.19
N LEU A 96 10.04 12.80 5.38
CA LEU A 96 10.00 13.61 6.60
C LEU A 96 8.59 14.11 6.95
N SER A 97 7.77 14.41 5.94
CA SER A 97 6.39 14.90 6.14
C SER A 97 5.44 13.87 6.75
N ASP A 98 5.71 12.56 6.60
CA ASP A 98 4.91 11.53 7.27
C ASP A 98 5.21 11.48 8.78
N PHE A 99 6.43 11.88 9.18
CA PHE A 99 6.93 11.66 10.54
C PHE A 99 6.13 12.38 11.61
N GLU A 100 5.70 13.61 11.39
CA GLU A 100 4.98 14.39 12.40
C GLU A 100 3.64 13.74 12.76
N GLY A 101 2.84 13.37 11.75
CA GLY A 101 1.56 12.71 11.97
C GLY A 101 1.71 11.31 12.58
N GLU A 102 2.73 10.56 12.15
CA GLU A 102 3.05 9.24 12.69
C GLU A 102 3.54 9.31 14.15
N LEU A 103 4.37 10.30 14.49
CA LEU A 103 4.86 10.51 15.85
C LEU A 103 3.72 10.94 16.78
N GLN A 104 2.83 11.83 16.32
CA GLN A 104 1.64 12.18 17.07
C GLN A 104 0.79 10.94 17.36
N MET A 105 0.55 10.09 16.36
CA MET A 105 -0.21 8.86 16.51
C MET A 105 0.46 7.88 17.49
N ALA A 106 1.79 7.75 17.44
CA ALA A 106 2.56 6.92 18.36
C ALA A 106 2.39 7.39 19.81
N HIS A 107 2.50 8.69 20.08
CA HIS A 107 2.26 9.25 21.41
C HIS A 107 0.82 9.05 21.88
N THR A 108 -0.17 9.24 21.00
CA THR A 108 -1.58 8.96 21.34
C THR A 108 -1.77 7.49 21.71
N ASN A 109 -1.24 6.55 20.92
CA ASN A 109 -1.32 5.13 21.21
C ASN A 109 -0.64 4.77 22.54
N LYS A 110 0.51 5.38 22.84
CA LYS A 110 1.23 5.18 24.11
C LYS A 110 0.45 5.65 25.33
N ILE A 111 -0.30 6.76 25.20
CA ILE A 111 -1.19 7.25 26.25
C ILE A 111 -2.36 6.28 26.47
N LEU A 112 -2.96 5.78 25.37
CA LEU A 112 -4.07 4.84 25.44
C LEU A 112 -3.65 3.49 26.01
N ASN A 113 -2.46 3.00 25.67
CA ASN A 113 -1.90 1.76 26.19
C ASN A 113 -0.37 1.85 26.34
N GLY A 114 0.09 2.03 27.57
CA GLY A 114 1.51 2.18 27.89
C GLY A 114 2.35 0.92 27.67
N ALA A 115 1.74 -0.25 27.50
CA ALA A 115 2.46 -1.51 27.26
C ALA A 115 2.82 -1.73 25.79
N ILE A 116 2.24 -0.93 24.87
CA ILE A 116 2.48 -1.05 23.43
C ILE A 116 3.50 -0.01 22.99
N GLU A 117 4.53 -0.45 22.29
CA GLU A 117 5.53 0.42 21.66
C GLU A 117 5.24 0.63 20.18
N THR A 118 5.66 1.76 19.62
CA THR A 118 5.64 1.98 18.16
C THR A 118 7.06 1.92 17.61
N VAL A 119 7.27 1.09 16.58
CA VAL A 119 8.54 0.96 15.87
C VAL A 119 8.38 1.47 14.45
N PHE A 120 9.23 2.41 14.06
CA PHE A 120 9.27 2.96 12.72
C PHE A 120 10.39 2.33 11.90
N LEU A 121 10.06 1.87 10.70
CA LEU A 121 11.03 1.51 9.67
C LEU A 121 11.05 2.60 8.60
N ALA A 122 12.23 3.15 8.32
CA ALA A 122 12.43 3.97 7.13
C ALA A 122 12.23 3.10 5.89
N THR A 123 11.33 3.51 4.99
CA THR A 123 10.99 2.81 3.75
C THR A 123 12.19 2.83 2.82
N SER A 124 12.44 1.72 2.11
CA SER A 124 13.49 1.67 1.09
C SER A 124 13.33 2.81 0.07
N ASN A 125 14.44 3.45 -0.35
CA ASN A 125 14.41 4.65 -1.21
C ASN A 125 13.57 4.46 -2.48
N GLU A 126 13.62 3.26 -3.07
CA GLU A 126 12.86 2.89 -4.27
C GLU A 126 11.33 2.94 -4.10
N TYR A 127 10.82 2.94 -2.86
CA TYR A 127 9.39 2.99 -2.54
C TYR A 127 8.98 4.24 -1.74
N SER A 128 9.92 5.15 -1.47
CA SER A 128 9.68 6.37 -0.68
C SER A 128 8.58 7.29 -1.23
N PHE A 129 8.29 7.23 -2.53
CA PHE A 129 7.22 8.00 -3.16
C PHE A 129 5.86 7.29 -3.18
N LEU A 130 5.80 5.99 -2.83
CA LEU A 130 4.59 5.18 -2.98
C LEU A 130 3.57 5.47 -1.87
N SER A 131 2.34 5.79 -2.27
CA SER A 131 1.15 5.69 -1.43
C SER A 131 0.05 4.98 -2.21
N SER A 132 -0.91 4.40 -1.50
CA SER A 132 -2.14 3.92 -2.14
C SER A 132 -2.91 5.05 -2.85
N SER A 133 -2.81 6.30 -2.37
CA SER A 133 -3.41 7.46 -3.04
C SER A 133 -2.78 7.71 -4.41
N VAL A 134 -1.45 7.69 -4.50
CA VAL A 134 -0.70 7.83 -5.76
C VAL A 134 -1.05 6.69 -6.72
N VAL A 135 -1.10 5.45 -6.23
CA VAL A 135 -1.54 4.29 -7.05
C VAL A 135 -2.93 4.52 -7.64
N LYS A 136 -3.88 4.97 -6.81
CA LYS A 136 -5.25 5.24 -7.24
C LYS A 136 -5.34 6.38 -8.25
N GLU A 137 -4.56 7.44 -8.07
CA GLU A 137 -4.49 8.57 -8.99
C GLU A 137 -3.92 8.18 -10.35
N VAL A 138 -2.76 7.51 -10.37
CA VAL A 138 -2.13 7.01 -11.60
C VAL A 138 -3.08 6.11 -12.38
N ALA A 139 -3.74 5.17 -11.70
CA ALA A 139 -4.69 4.26 -12.33
C ALA A 139 -5.92 4.98 -12.90
N ARG A 140 -6.44 5.97 -12.18
CA ARG A 140 -7.61 6.75 -12.58
C ARG A 140 -7.38 7.49 -13.91
N PHE A 141 -6.15 7.90 -14.17
CA PHE A 141 -5.75 8.58 -15.42
C PHE A 141 -5.10 7.65 -16.44
N GLY A 142 -5.22 6.33 -16.27
CA GLY A 142 -4.75 5.33 -17.24
C GLY A 142 -3.22 5.12 -17.25
N GLY A 143 -2.52 5.56 -16.21
CA GLY A 143 -1.08 5.36 -16.08
C GLY A 143 -0.70 3.91 -15.70
N PRO A 144 0.58 3.54 -15.90
CA PRO A 144 1.10 2.22 -15.55
C PRO A 144 1.23 2.07 -14.02
N LEU A 145 0.81 0.91 -13.50
CA LEU A 145 0.96 0.52 -12.09
C LEU A 145 2.10 -0.47 -11.87
N ASP A 146 2.81 -0.83 -12.95
CA ASP A 146 4.03 -1.60 -12.90
C ASP A 146 5.00 -0.93 -11.93
N ARG A 147 5.58 -1.72 -11.02
CA ARG A 147 6.49 -1.25 -9.95
C ARG A 147 5.84 -0.42 -8.84
N LEU A 148 4.53 -0.22 -8.82
CA LEU A 148 3.85 0.44 -7.70
C LEU A 148 3.15 -0.57 -6.78
N VAL A 149 2.61 -1.62 -7.38
CA VAL A 149 1.85 -2.69 -6.71
C VAL A 149 2.18 -4.06 -7.31
N PRO A 150 1.88 -5.16 -6.60
CA PRO A 150 1.94 -6.50 -7.18
C PRO A 150 1.04 -6.65 -8.41
N THR A 151 1.42 -7.51 -9.35
CA THR A 151 0.72 -7.68 -10.63
C THR A 151 -0.76 -8.03 -10.48
N HIS A 152 -1.15 -8.86 -9.49
CA HIS A 152 -2.56 -9.18 -9.27
C HIS A 152 -3.34 -7.96 -8.78
N VAL A 153 -2.74 -7.14 -7.92
CA VAL A 153 -3.35 -5.89 -7.42
C VAL A 153 -3.52 -4.88 -8.55
N ALA A 154 -2.52 -4.71 -9.42
CA ALA A 154 -2.62 -3.81 -10.57
C ALA A 154 -3.83 -4.14 -11.45
N ARG A 155 -4.02 -5.42 -11.78
CA ARG A 155 -5.17 -5.90 -12.56
C ARG A 155 -6.50 -5.54 -11.90
N GLU A 156 -6.61 -5.72 -10.60
CA GLU A 156 -7.82 -5.40 -9.84
C GLU A 156 -8.12 -3.91 -9.82
N VAL A 157 -7.10 -3.07 -9.62
CA VAL A 157 -7.24 -1.61 -9.65
C VAL A 157 -7.74 -1.14 -11.02
N TYR A 158 -7.15 -1.65 -12.10
CA TYR A 158 -7.61 -1.33 -13.46
C TYR A 158 -9.06 -1.74 -13.70
N GLN A 159 -9.48 -2.91 -13.21
CA GLN A 159 -10.88 -3.35 -13.31
C GLN A 159 -11.85 -2.43 -12.57
N CYS A 160 -11.46 -1.90 -11.41
CA CYS A 160 -12.29 -0.94 -10.68
C CYS A 160 -12.49 0.36 -11.46
N TYR A 161 -11.43 0.92 -12.06
CA TYR A 161 -11.56 2.17 -12.81
C TYR A 161 -12.19 1.99 -14.19
N ALA A 162 -12.02 0.85 -14.85
CA ALA A 162 -12.71 0.55 -16.09
C ALA A 162 -14.25 0.49 -15.92
N LYS A 163 -14.73 0.02 -14.75
CA LYS A 163 -16.16 0.00 -14.41
C LYS A 163 -16.72 1.39 -14.07
N ASN A 164 -15.84 2.35 -13.73
CA ASN A 164 -16.20 3.68 -13.25
C ASN A 164 -16.02 4.78 -14.32
N SER A 165 -15.76 4.44 -15.59
CA SER A 165 -15.71 5.39 -16.70
C SER A 165 -17.06 5.49 -17.41
N PRO A 166 -17.86 6.55 -17.21
CA PRO A 166 -18.97 6.84 -18.11
C PRO A 166 -18.38 7.37 -19.43
N GLY A 167 -18.42 6.55 -20.48
CA GLY A 167 -18.09 6.97 -21.84
C GLY A 167 -16.59 7.09 -22.15
N ALA A 168 -15.88 5.97 -22.19
CA ALA A 168 -14.69 5.89 -23.02
C ALA A 168 -15.14 5.70 -24.48
N THR A 169 -15.25 6.78 -25.25
CA THR A 169 -15.30 6.68 -26.71
C THR A 169 -14.00 6.01 -27.19
N PRO A 170 -14.07 5.06 -28.13
CA PRO A 170 -12.86 4.49 -28.71
C PRO A 170 -12.11 5.59 -29.45
N ASN A 171 -10.86 5.83 -29.06
CA ASN A 171 -9.94 6.69 -29.81
C ASN A 171 -9.80 6.10 -31.23
N PRO A 172 -10.16 6.82 -32.30
CA PRO A 172 -9.85 6.38 -33.65
C PRO A 172 -8.34 6.55 -33.83
N THR A 173 -7.63 5.43 -33.93
CA THR A 173 -6.23 5.42 -34.35
C THR A 173 -6.15 5.93 -35.78
N SER A 174 -5.56 7.12 -35.90
CA SER A 174 -4.77 7.63 -37.02
C SER A 174 -4.47 6.63 -38.15
N SER A 175 -5.15 6.79 -39.28
CA SER A 175 -4.60 6.50 -40.61
C SER A 175 -4.99 7.63 -41.55
N ASP A 176 -4.14 8.66 -41.62
CA ASP A 176 -3.94 9.51 -42.80
C ASP A 176 -2.94 10.60 -42.44
N ASN A 177 -1.65 10.26 -42.45
CA ASN A 177 -0.62 11.26 -42.69
C ASN A 177 -0.29 11.23 -44.19
N PRO A 178 -0.42 12.33 -44.92
CA PRO A 178 0.00 12.39 -46.32
C PRO A 178 1.53 12.24 -46.40
N PRO A 179 2.07 11.70 -47.51
CA PRO A 179 3.50 11.48 -47.64
C PRO A 179 4.29 12.80 -47.60
N PRO A 180 5.54 12.77 -47.09
CA PRO A 180 6.39 13.96 -47.04
C PRO A 180 6.71 14.46 -48.45
N ARG A 181 6.71 15.78 -48.65
CA ARG A 181 7.08 16.41 -49.93
C ARG A 181 8.55 16.13 -50.24
N PRO A 182 8.92 15.90 -51.52
CA PRO A 182 10.31 15.73 -51.90
C PRO A 182 11.10 17.04 -51.70
N HIS A 183 12.33 16.89 -51.20
CA HIS A 183 13.30 17.98 -51.08
C HIS A 183 13.70 18.53 -52.47
N PRO A 184 13.93 19.84 -52.62
CA PRO A 184 14.44 20.40 -53.87
C PRO A 184 15.88 19.93 -54.12
N ALA A 185 16.19 19.63 -55.38
CA ALA A 185 17.52 19.22 -55.83
C ALA A 185 18.54 20.36 -55.64
N PRO A 186 19.81 20.05 -55.37
CA PRO A 186 20.86 21.07 -55.25
C PRO A 186 21.16 21.66 -56.64
N GLU A 187 21.11 22.99 -56.73
CA GLU A 187 21.62 23.73 -57.89
C GLU A 187 23.15 23.61 -57.95
N THR A 188 23.66 23.34 -59.16
CA THR A 188 25.08 23.27 -59.54
C THR A 188 25.74 24.63 -59.58
#